data_AF-A0A3R8ST24-F1
#
_entry.id   AF-A0A3R8ST24-F1
#
_cell.length_a   1.000
_cell.length_b   1.000
_cell.length_c   1.000
_cell.angle_alpha   90.00
_cell.angle_beta   90.00
_cell.angle_gamma   90.00
#
_symmetry.space_group_name_H-M   'P 1'
#
loop_
_entity.id
_entity.type
_entity.pdbx_description
1 polymer ?
#
loop_
_entity_poly.entity_id
_entity_poly.type
_entity_poly.pdbx_seq_one_letter_code
_entity_poly.pdbx_strand_id
1 'polypeptide(L)'
;MQIRLTVVDPLGPPDRTRGRAASRDVLVTAPVGTALAAVATALASAVPGEGGASRAGEAERGGGPVVLYADGERLDAQRATLGEPPLIDGAVLS
;
A
#
# COMPACT_ATOMS: atom_id res chain seq x y z
N MET A 1 6.05 17.45 -3.45
CA MET A 1 7.22 16.57 -3.34
C MET A 1 6.93 15.28 -4.11
N GLN A 2 7.95 14.47 -4.39
CA GLN A 2 7.78 13.15 -4.98
C GLN A 2 8.53 12.14 -4.11
N ILE A 3 7.86 11.07 -3.71
CA ILE A 3 8.45 9.99 -2.92
C ILE A 3 8.19 8.65 -3.59
N ARG A 4 9.09 7.71 -3.39
CA ARG A 4 8.96 6.31 -3.83
C ARG A 4 8.54 5.47 -2.64
N LEU A 5 7.45 4.73 -2.79
CA LEU A 5 6.97 3.77 -1.79
C LEU A 5 7.02 2.37 -2.39
N THR A 6 7.55 1.40 -1.67
CA THR A 6 7.54 0.01 -2.10
C THR A 6 6.37 -0.69 -1.42
N VAL A 7 5.35 -1.10 -2.17
CA VAL A 7 4.22 -1.85 -1.62
C VAL A 7 4.48 -3.33 -1.82
N VAL A 8 4.46 -4.08 -0.72
CA VAL A 8 4.63 -5.53 -0.68
C VAL A 8 3.26 -6.15 -0.50
N ASP A 9 2.96 -7.19 -1.26
CA ASP A 9 1.74 -7.97 -1.10
C ASP A 9 1.94 -9.00 0.02
N PRO A 10 1.31 -8.85 1.20
CA PRO A 10 1.49 -9.79 2.31
C PRO A 10 0.86 -11.17 2.03
N LEU A 11 -0.06 -11.27 1.07
CA LEU A 11 -0.79 -12.49 0.72
C LEU A 11 -0.35 -13.11 -0.61
N GLY A 12 0.47 -12.40 -1.38
CA GLY A 12 0.97 -12.86 -2.67
C GLY A 12 1.69 -14.21 -2.52
N PRO A 13 1.45 -15.20 -3.41
CA PRO A 13 2.16 -16.46 -3.35
C PRO A 13 3.67 -16.16 -3.40
N PRO A 14 4.48 -16.72 -2.49
CA PRO A 14 5.92 -16.53 -2.57
C PRO A 14 6.35 -17.02 -3.95
N ASP A 15 6.85 -16.13 -4.79
CA ASP A 15 7.35 -16.51 -6.10
C ASP A 15 8.40 -17.60 -5.86
N ARG A 16 8.11 -18.85 -6.26
CA ARG A 16 8.91 -20.03 -5.93
C ARG A 16 10.35 -19.91 -6.46
N THR A 17 10.62 -18.95 -7.33
CA THR A 17 11.95 -18.66 -7.89
C THR A 17 12.76 -17.70 -7.02
N ARG A 18 12.13 -16.92 -6.12
CA ARG A 18 12.81 -15.86 -5.36
C ARG A 18 12.46 -15.77 -3.86
N GLY A 19 11.51 -16.55 -3.36
CA GLY A 19 11.20 -16.64 -1.93
C GLY A 19 10.77 -15.32 -1.26
N ARG A 20 10.32 -14.34 -2.05
CA ARG A 20 9.93 -13.01 -1.58
C ARG A 20 8.52 -12.67 -2.09
N ALA A 21 7.70 -12.12 -1.21
CA ALA A 21 6.38 -11.58 -1.54
C ALA A 21 6.46 -10.63 -2.75
N ALA A 22 5.40 -10.58 -3.57
CA ALA A 22 5.33 -9.67 -4.70
C ALA A 22 5.48 -8.23 -4.19
N SER A 23 6.43 -7.48 -4.73
CA SER A 23 6.69 -6.08 -4.33
C SER A 23 6.63 -5.16 -5.54
N ARG A 24 6.16 -3.94 -5.33
CA ARG A 24 5.96 -2.96 -6.39
C ARG A 24 6.29 -1.55 -5.92
N ASP A 25 7.13 -0.87 -6.68
CA ASP A 25 7.43 0.53 -6.42
C ASP A 25 6.34 1.43 -7.00
N VAL A 26 5.79 2.30 -6.15
CA VAL A 26 4.80 3.32 -6.49
C VAL A 26 5.41 4.68 -6.26
N LEU A 27 5.34 5.51 -7.29
CA LEU A 27 5.76 6.90 -7.23
C LEU A 27 4.58 7.76 -6.80
N VAL A 28 4.70 8.45 -5.66
CA VAL A 28 3.66 9.32 -5.12
C VAL A 28 4.11 10.77 -5.21
N THR A 29 3.36 11.56 -5.96
CA THR A 29 3.57 13.01 -6.07
C THR A 29 2.50 13.74 -5.27
N ALA A 30 2.87 14.24 -4.09
CA ALA A 30 1.97 14.94 -3.18
C ALA A 30 2.73 16.01 -2.38
N PRO A 31 2.06 17.01 -1.79
CA PRO A 31 2.68 17.90 -0.81
C PRO A 31 3.20 17.13 0.42
N VAL A 32 4.22 17.69 1.08
CA VAL A 32 4.64 17.18 2.41
C VAL A 32 3.49 17.33 3.41
N GLY A 33 3.30 16.35 4.30
CA GLY A 33 2.19 16.35 5.24
C GLY A 33 0.88 15.81 4.66
N THR A 34 0.87 15.30 3.42
CA THR A 34 -0.32 14.67 2.85
C THR A 34 -0.69 13.42 3.64
N ALA A 35 -1.92 13.32 4.11
CA ALA A 35 -2.41 12.15 4.83
C ALA A 35 -2.36 10.89 3.95
N LEU A 36 -1.85 9.79 4.51
CA LEU A 36 -1.76 8.50 3.82
C LEU A 36 -3.13 8.03 3.31
N ALA A 37 -4.21 8.35 4.02
CA ALA A 37 -5.58 8.03 3.60
C ALA A 37 -5.94 8.56 2.21
N ALA A 38 -5.36 9.69 1.79
CA ALA A 38 -5.61 10.27 0.46
C ALA A 38 -5.03 9.40 -0.67
N VAL A 39 -4.00 8.60 -0.39
CA VAL A 39 -3.32 7.75 -1.38
C VAL A 39 -3.52 6.25 -1.14
N ALA A 40 -4.11 5.86 0.00
CA ALA A 40 -4.28 4.46 0.41
C ALA A 40 -5.04 3.62 -0.63
N THR A 41 -6.17 4.12 -1.16
CA THR A 41 -6.94 3.41 -2.18
C THR A 41 -6.18 3.27 -3.51
N ALA A 42 -5.39 4.28 -3.87
CA ALA A 42 -4.55 4.24 -5.06
C ALA A 42 -3.39 3.25 -4.91
N LEU A 43 -2.77 3.18 -3.72
CA LEU A 43 -1.75 2.20 -3.38
C LEU A 43 -2.31 0.77 -3.41
N ALA A 44 -3.50 0.55 -2.83
CA ALA A 44 -4.18 -0.75 -2.86
C ALA A 44 -4.51 -1.19 -4.30
N SER A 45 -4.86 -0.25 -5.18
CA SER A 45 -5.12 -0.51 -6.61
C SER A 45 -3.84 -0.78 -7.41
N ALA A 46 -2.68 -0.32 -6.94
CA ALA A 46 -1.39 -0.48 -7.63
C ALA A 46 -0.79 -1.89 -7.45
N VAL A 47 -1.22 -2.63 -6.43
CA VAL A 47 -0.78 -4.01 -6.18
C VAL A 47 -1.67 -4.99 -6.96
N PRO A 48 -1.10 -5.77 -7.91
CA PRO A 48 -1.84 -6.81 -8.62
C PRO A 48 -2.02 -8.03 -7.69
N GLY A 49 -3.01 -7.96 -6.80
CA GLY A 49 -3.31 -9.03 -5.85
C GLY A 49 -4.65 -8.86 -5.13
N GLU A 50 -5.01 -7.62 -4.78
CA GLU A 50 -6.23 -7.35 -3.98
C GLU A 50 -7.18 -6.33 -4.63
N GLY A 51 -6.74 -5.53 -5.61
CA GLY A 51 -7.59 -4.57 -6.34
C GLY A 51 -8.72 -5.20 -7.19
N GLY A 52 -8.87 -6.53 -7.17
CA GLY A 52 -9.84 -7.26 -7.99
C GLY A 52 -10.11 -8.71 -7.59
N ALA A 53 -9.78 -9.10 -6.35
CA ALA A 53 -10.11 -10.45 -5.84
C ALA A 53 -11.41 -10.51 -5.03
N SER A 54 -12.29 -9.50 -5.16
CA SER A 54 -13.72 -9.83 -5.21
C SER A 54 -13.97 -10.41 -6.60
N ARG A 55 -14.04 -11.74 -6.70
CA ARG A 55 -14.52 -12.45 -7.89
C ARG A 55 -15.67 -11.64 -8.48
N ALA A 56 -15.60 -11.36 -9.79
CA ALA A 56 -16.69 -10.79 -10.56
C ALA A 56 -17.99 -11.54 -10.20
N GLY A 57 -18.82 -10.93 -9.34
CA GLY A 57 -19.94 -11.60 -8.69
C GLY A 57 -20.42 -10.94 -7.40
N GLU A 58 -19.54 -10.32 -6.60
CA GLU A 58 -19.92 -9.76 -5.28
C GLU A 58 -19.50 -8.29 -5.12
N ALA A 59 -19.78 -7.47 -6.13
CA ALA A 59 -19.40 -6.06 -6.16
C ALA A 59 -20.24 -5.15 -5.24
N GLU A 60 -20.70 -5.58 -4.05
CA GLU A 60 -21.56 -4.70 -3.20
C GLU A 60 -21.37 -4.79 -1.67
N ARG A 61 -20.45 -5.61 -1.10
CA ARG A 61 -20.21 -5.61 0.36
C ARG A 61 -18.77 -5.91 0.74
N GLY A 62 -17.92 -4.90 0.75
CA GLY A 62 -16.55 -5.09 1.27
C GLY A 62 -15.62 -3.90 1.19
N GLY A 63 -16.13 -2.66 1.19
CA GLY A 63 -15.30 -1.46 1.33
C GLY A 63 -14.77 -1.28 2.77
N GLY A 64 -14.10 -2.31 3.29
CA GLY A 64 -13.44 -2.22 4.60
C GLY A 64 -12.29 -1.21 4.55
N PRO A 65 -11.90 -0.61 5.69
CA PRO A 65 -10.77 0.30 5.74
C PRO A 65 -9.50 -0.44 5.30
N VAL A 66 -8.80 0.09 4.28
CA VAL A 66 -7.49 -0.41 3.85
C VAL A 66 -6.52 -0.25 5.01
N VAL A 67 -6.01 -1.36 5.53
CA VAL A 67 -4.99 -1.37 6.59
C VAL A 67 -3.64 -1.51 5.92
N LEU A 68 -2.75 -0.56 6.19
CA LEU A 68 -1.38 -0.55 5.69
C LEU A 68 -0.43 -0.75 6.86
N TYR A 69 0.67 -1.43 6.62
CA TYR A 69 1.75 -1.62 7.56
C TYR A 69 3.02 -0.97 7.02
N ALA A 70 3.86 -0.40 7.88
CA ALA A 70 5.23 -0.02 7.55
C ALA A 70 6.17 -0.66 8.56
N ASP A 71 7.21 -1.33 8.07
CA ASP A 71 8.21 -2.01 8.91
C ASP A 71 7.60 -2.99 9.95
N GLY A 72 6.45 -3.59 9.61
CA GLY A 72 5.71 -4.50 10.50
C GLY A 72 4.80 -3.81 11.53
N GLU A 73 4.78 -2.48 11.60
CA GLU A 73 3.85 -1.71 12.43
C GLU A 73 2.62 -1.26 11.63
N ARG A 74 1.43 -1.33 12.25
CA ARG A 74 0.18 -0.89 11.61
C ARG A 74 0.15 0.62 11.50
N LEU A 75 -0.01 1.15 10.29
CA LEU A 75 -0.19 2.57 10.05
C LEU A 75 -1.63 2.99 10.25
N ASP A 76 -1.80 4.11 10.93
CA ASP A 76 -3.06 4.86 10.95
C ASP A 76 -3.05 5.85 9.78
N ALA A 77 -3.80 5.54 8.73
CA ALA A 77 -3.83 6.34 7.51
C ALA A 77 -4.34 7.79 7.71
N GLN A 78 -5.05 8.07 8.82
CA GLN A 78 -5.52 9.42 9.17
C GLN A 78 -4.45 10.22 9.91
N ARG A 79 -3.53 9.55 10.61
CA ARG A 79 -2.43 10.20 11.36
C ARG A 79 -1.11 10.21 10.62
N ALA A 80 -0.86 9.22 9.76
CA ALA A 80 0.39 9.07 9.04
C ALA A 80 0.42 10.00 7.82
N THR A 81 1.56 10.67 7.63
CA THR A 81 1.75 11.72 6.63
C THR A 81 2.95 11.45 5.74
N LEU A 82 2.81 11.73 4.44
CA LEU A 82 3.90 11.59 3.49
C LEU A 82 5.00 12.62 3.74
N GLY A 83 6.25 12.15 3.75
CA GLY A 83 7.44 12.98 3.96
C GLY A 83 7.94 13.02 5.41
N GLU A 84 7.25 12.36 6.34
CA GLU A 84 7.68 12.19 7.74
C GLU A 84 7.88 10.71 8.04
N PRO A 85 8.88 10.32 8.86
CA PRO A 85 9.04 8.92 9.26
C PRO A 85 7.73 8.39 9.87
N PRO A 86 7.22 7.22 9.45
CA PRO A 86 7.88 6.21 8.61
C PRO A 86 7.68 6.33 7.08
N LEU A 87 6.92 7.31 6.59
CA LEU A 87 6.52 7.48 5.18
C LEU A 87 7.44 8.43 4.40
N ILE A 88 8.74 8.12 4.44
CA ILE A 88 9.77 8.83 3.66
C ILE A 88 10.04 8.14 2.32
N ASP A 89 10.88 8.74 1.48
CA ASP A 89 11.32 8.12 0.23
C ASP A 89 12.03 6.77 0.51
N GLY A 90 11.58 5.72 -0.19
CA GLY A 90 12.04 4.34 -0.01
C GLY A 90 11.31 3.55 1.08
N ALA A 91 10.26 4.10 1.70
CA ALA A 91 9.48 3.39 2.71
C ALA A 91 8.81 2.14 2.11
N VAL A 92 8.83 1.04 2.87
CA VAL A 92 8.22 -0.23 2.50
C VAL A 92 6.89 -0.37 3.22
N LEU A 93 5.83 -0.60 2.45
CA LEU A 93 4.47 -0.79 2.90
C LEU A 93 4.03 -2.24 2.67
N SER A 94 3.12 -2.76 3.48
CA SER A 94 2.48 -4.07 3.29
C SER A 94 1.00 -4.04 3.66
#